data_AF-A0A7W1IN24-F1
#
_entry.id   AF-A0A7W1IN24-F1
#
_cell.length_a   1.000
_cell.length_b   1.000
_cell.length_c   1.000
_cell.angle_alpha   90.00
_cell.angle_beta   90.00
_cell.angle_gamma   90.00
#
_symmetry.space_group_name_H-M   'P 1'
#
loop_
_entity.id
_entity.type
_entity.pdbx_description
1 polymer ?
#
loop_
_entity_poly.entity_id
_entity_poly.type
_entity_poly.pdbx_seq_one_letter_code
_entity_poly.pdbx_strand_id
1 'polypeptide(L)'
;MFMSAIPDIMVMQLAVDGFAEMGLPKYLVPFLGVAKALGVIAILVPGFPRLKEWAYAGLMFDLIGAIYGIICIGKPAGDWAPIFI
;
A
#
# COMPACT_ATOMS: atom_id res chain seq x y z
N MET A 1 -2.96 4.87 2.77
CA MET A 1 -2.94 3.38 2.82
C MET A 1 -4.33 2.74 2.65
N PHE A 2 -5.34 3.14 3.44
CA PHE A 2 -6.70 2.62 3.25
C PHE A 2 -7.31 3.05 1.91
N MET A 3 -7.12 4.31 1.52
CA MET A 3 -7.66 4.88 0.28
C MET A 3 -7.04 4.29 -1.00
N SER A 4 -5.83 3.70 -0.93
CA SER A 4 -5.21 3.02 -2.08
C SER A 4 -5.53 1.53 -2.17
N ALA A 5 -5.99 0.90 -1.08
CA ALA A 5 -6.32 -0.53 -1.09
C ALA A 5 -7.47 -0.88 -2.06
N ILE A 6 -8.47 0.01 -2.19
CA ILE A 6 -9.60 -0.20 -3.11
C ILE A 6 -9.15 -0.15 -4.58
N PRO A 7 -8.44 0.91 -5.04
CA PRO A 7 -7.84 0.94 -6.37
C PRO A 7 -6.92 -0.24 -6.69
N ASP A 8 -6.11 -0.67 -5.71
CA ASP A 8 -5.16 -1.78 -5.85
C ASP A 8 -5.89 -3.12 -6.07
N ILE A 9 -6.93 -3.42 -5.27
CA ILE A 9 -7.74 -4.65 -5.43
C ILE A 9 -8.49 -4.64 -6.77
N MET A 10 -9.03 -3.48 -7.15
CA MET A 10 -9.77 -3.32 -8.39
C MET A 10 -8.87 -3.21 -9.63
N VAL A 11 -7.55 -3.19 -9.46
CA VAL A 11 -6.56 -3.05 -10.52
C VAL A 11 -6.89 -1.84 -11.42
N MET A 12 -7.28 -0.73 -10.77
CA MET A 12 -7.61 0.51 -11.47
C MET A 12 -6.38 1.03 -12.23
N GLN A 13 -6.59 1.68 -13.39
CA GLN A 13 -5.47 2.21 -14.19
C GLN A 13 -4.54 3.12 -13.38
N LEU A 14 -5.10 3.98 -12.51
CA LEU A 14 -4.31 4.82 -11.60
C LEU A 14 -3.29 4.03 -10.75
N ALA A 15 -3.68 2.86 -10.24
CA ALA A 15 -2.79 2.00 -9.44
C ALA A 15 -1.79 1.27 -10.34
N VAL A 16 -2.24 0.77 -11.49
CA VAL A 16 -1.37 0.09 -12.47
C VAL A 16 -0.28 1.03 -13.00
N ASP A 17 -0.64 2.27 -13.33
CA ASP A 17 0.25 3.28 -13.87
C ASP A 17 1.27 3.70 -12.81
N GLY A 18 0.83 3.90 -11.56
CA GLY A 18 1.73 4.17 -10.44
C GLY A 18 2.77 3.07 -10.22
N PHE A 19 2.39 1.79 -10.34
CA PHE A 19 3.33 0.67 -10.24
C PHE A 19 4.22 0.55 -11.49
N ALA A 20 3.68 0.80 -12.68
CA ALA A 20 4.42 0.73 -13.94
C ALA A 20 5.52 1.79 -14.01
N GLU A 21 5.24 3.00 -13.55
CA GLU A 21 6.25 4.07 -13.42
C GLU A 21 7.39 3.69 -12.47
N MET A 22 7.10 2.85 -11.46
CA MET A 22 8.10 2.30 -10.55
C MET A 22 8.87 1.10 -11.13
N GLY A 23 8.55 0.67 -12.35
CA GLY A 23 9.10 -0.56 -12.93
C GLY A 23 8.61 -1.82 -12.24
N LEU A 24 7.54 -1.73 -11.44
CA LEU A 24 6.97 -2.87 -10.72
C LEU A 24 5.98 -3.64 -11.61
N PRO A 25 5.99 -4.97 -11.55
CA PRO A 25 5.10 -5.79 -12.36
C PRO A 25 3.63 -5.69 -11.88
N LYS A 26 2.71 -5.68 -12.85
CA LYS A 26 1.26 -5.50 -12.64
C LYS A 26 0.63 -6.48 -11.64
N TYR A 27 1.15 -7.70 -11.53
CA TYR A 27 0.58 -8.70 -10.59
C TYR A 27 0.76 -8.32 -9.11
N LEU A 28 1.69 -7.41 -8.80
CA LEU A 28 1.88 -6.91 -7.43
C LEU A 28 0.74 -6.00 -6.97
N VAL A 29 0.02 -5.35 -7.90
CA VAL A 29 -1.08 -4.43 -7.60
C VAL A 29 -2.21 -5.13 -6.83
N PRO A 30 -2.87 -6.19 -7.35
CA PRO A 30 -3.91 -6.89 -6.60
C PRO A 30 -3.36 -7.64 -5.37
N PHE A 31 -2.11 -8.10 -5.42
CA PHE A 31 -1.47 -8.77 -4.28
C PHE A 31 -1.36 -7.84 -3.07
N LEU A 32 -0.82 -6.63 -3.26
CA LEU A 32 -0.70 -5.64 -2.19
C LEU A 32 -2.07 -5.09 -1.76
N GLY A 33 -3.02 -4.95 -2.69
CA GLY A 33 -4.39 -4.61 -2.36
C GLY A 33 -5.04 -5.59 -1.37
N VAL A 34 -4.94 -6.89 -1.64
CA VAL A 34 -5.46 -7.94 -0.74
C VAL A 34 -4.70 -7.95 0.59
N ALA A 35 -3.37 -7.83 0.59
CA ALA A 35 -2.57 -7.78 1.80
C ALA A 35 -2.96 -6.62 2.72
N LYS A 36 -3.18 -5.42 2.15
CA LYS A 36 -3.67 -4.24 2.88
C LYS A 36 -5.06 -4.48 3.47
N ALA A 37 -5.98 -5.06 2.71
CA ALA A 37 -7.32 -5.38 3.21
C ALA A 37 -7.27 -6.36 4.38
N LEU A 38 -6.46 -7.41 4.30
CA LEU A 38 -6.25 -8.35 5.40
C LEU A 38 -5.65 -7.66 6.63
N GLY A 39 -4.67 -6.76 6.44
CA GLY A 39 -4.10 -5.96 7.51
C GLY A 39 -5.14 -5.07 8.22
N VAL A 40 -6.02 -4.41 7.46
CA VAL A 40 -7.10 -3.58 8.00
C VAL A 40 -8.11 -4.44 8.77
N ILE A 41 -8.51 -5.59 8.22
CA ILE A 41 -9.41 -6.53 8.90
C ILE A 41 -8.79 -7.01 10.22
N ALA A 42 -7.50 -7.38 10.22
CA ALA A 42 -6.79 -7.80 11.41
C ALA A 42 -6.74 -6.73 12.51
N ILE A 43 -6.65 -5.44 12.13
CA ILE A 43 -6.69 -4.31 13.07
C ILE A 43 -8.09 -4.07 13.63
N LEU A 44 -9.12 -4.17 12.78
CA LEU A 44 -10.51 -3.92 13.17
C LEU A 44 -11.11 -5.04 14.04
N VAL A 45 -10.72 -6.29 13.82
CA VAL A 45 -11.25 -7.43 14.58
C VAL A 45 -10.65 -7.45 16.00
N PRO A 46 -11.46 -7.31 17.06
CA PRO A 46 -10.99 -7.41 18.44
C PRO A 46 -10.62 -8.85 18.80
N GLY A 47 -9.75 -9.04 19.79
CA GLY A 47 -9.42 -10.38 20.34
C GLY A 47 -8.09 -10.98 19.90
N PHE A 48 -7.41 -10.43 18.88
CA PHE A 48 -6.14 -10.97 18.38
C PHE A 48 -4.97 -9.97 18.50
N PRO A 49 -4.38 -9.77 19.70
CA PRO A 49 -3.34 -8.75 19.92
C PRO A 49 -2.06 -8.99 19.10
N ARG A 50 -1.57 -10.23 19.02
CA ARG A 50 -0.38 -10.54 18.20
C ARG A 50 -0.64 -10.29 16.71
N LEU A 51 -1.79 -10.70 16.18
CA LEU A 51 -2.10 -10.50 14.76
C LEU A 51 -2.16 -9.01 14.40
N LYS A 52 -2.62 -8.17 15.33
CA LYS A 52 -2.59 -6.71 15.19
C LYS A 52 -1.18 -6.16 15.08
N GLU A 53 -0.25 -6.60 15.92
CA GLU A 53 1.15 -6.16 15.84
C GLU A 53 1.78 -6.48 14.48
N TRP A 54 1.51 -7.68 13.96
CA TRP A 54 1.95 -8.08 12.62
C TRP A 54 1.30 -7.26 11.51
N ALA A 55 0.01 -6.95 11.63
CA ALA A 55 -0.70 -6.10 10.68
C ALA A 55 -0.13 -4.66 10.67
N TYR A 56 0.14 -4.09 11.85
CA TYR A 56 0.81 -2.79 11.95
C TYR A 56 2.20 -2.80 11.33
N ALA A 57 3.01 -3.83 11.61
CA ALA A 57 4.34 -3.97 11.02
C ALA A 57 4.29 -4.08 9.49
N GLY A 58 3.40 -4.93 8.96
CA GLY A 58 3.22 -5.11 7.52
C GLY A 58 2.81 -3.82 6.80
N LEU A 59 1.83 -3.09 7.34
CA LEU A 59 1.40 -1.81 6.79
C LEU A 59 2.51 -0.75 6.86
N MET A 60 3.30 -0.74 7.93
CA MET A 60 4.45 0.15 8.06
C MET A 60 5.53 -0.14 7.00
N PHE A 61 5.85 -1.42 6.75
CA PHE A 61 6.79 -1.79 5.70
C PHE A 61 6.28 -1.46 4.30
N ASP A 62 4.99 -1.64 4.03
CA ASP A 62 4.38 -1.21 2.76
C ASP A 62 4.50 0.30 2.57
N LEU A 63 4.30 1.10 3.63
CA LEU A 63 4.42 2.55 3.57
C LEU A 63 5.86 2.99 3.29
N ILE A 64 6.81 2.41 4.01
CA ILE A 64 8.24 2.68 3.82
C ILE A 64 8.66 2.29 2.39
N GLY A 65 8.21 1.14 1.90
CA GLY A 65 8.50 0.67 0.55
C GLY A 65 7.95 1.60 -0.53
N ALA A 66 6.71 2.09 -0.35
CA ALA A 66 6.10 3.06 -1.26
C ALA A 66 6.89 4.39 -1.29
N ILE A 67 7.24 4.93 -0.12
CA ILE A 67 8.06 6.16 -0.02
C ILE A 67 9.42 5.96 -0.70
N TYR A 68 10.08 4.84 -0.42
CA TYR A 68 11.38 4.51 -1.00
C TYR A 68 11.30 4.42 -2.53
N GLY A 69 10.30 3.70 -3.07
CA GLY A 69 10.10 3.58 -4.52
C GLY A 69 9.92 4.94 -5.19
N ILE A 70 9.13 5.82 -4.59
CA ILE A 70 8.88 7.17 -5.10
C ILE A 70 10.15 8.03 -5.08
N ILE A 71 10.96 7.94 -4.01
CA ILE A 71 12.27 8.60 -3.92
C ILE A 71 13.20 8.11 -5.03
N CYS A 72 13.25 6.80 -5.29
CA CYS A 72 14.11 6.21 -6.32
C CYS A 72 13.78 6.68 -7.75
N ILE A 73 12.53 7.06 -8.02
CA ILE A 73 12.08 7.54 -9.34
C ILE A 73 12.22 9.07 -9.46
N GLY A 74 12.58 9.75 -8.36
CA GLY A 74 12.80 11.20 -8.34
C GLY A 74 11.51 12.03 -8.38
N LYS A 75 10.38 11.46 -7.91
CA LYS A 75 9.09 12.17 -7.90
C LYS A 75 9.06 13.30 -6.84
N PRO A 76 8.57 14.51 -7.19
CA PRO A 76 8.53 15.64 -6.25
C PRO A 76 7.65 15.36 -5.03
N ALA A 77 7.99 15.97 -3.88
CA ALA A 77 7.30 15.77 -2.61
C ALA A 77 5.79 16.07 -2.61
N GLY A 78 5.35 16.93 -3.51
CA GLY A 78 3.95 17.30 -3.67
C GLY A 78 3.05 16.17 -4.19
N ASP A 79 3.59 15.20 -4.94
CA ASP A 79 2.80 14.13 -5.57
C ASP A 79 2.45 12.99 -4.60
N TRP A 80 3.20 12.84 -3.51
CA TRP A 80 3.06 11.74 -2.56
C TRP A 80 2.68 12.19 -1.14
N ALA A 81 2.72 13.49 -0.84
CA ALA A 81 2.15 14.05 0.40
C ALA A 81 0.70 13.60 0.71
N PRO A 82 -0.20 13.37 -0.27
CA PRO A 82 -1.54 12.86 -0.02
C PRO A 82 -1.58 11.40 0.48
N ILE A 83 -0.46 10.67 0.52
CA ILE A 83 -0.42 9.29 1.06
C ILE A 83 -0.60 9.28 2.59
N PHE A 84 -0.25 10.39 3.25
CA PHE A 84 -0.25 10.56 4.72
C PHE A 84 -1.51 11.22 5.27
N ILE A 85 -2.40 11.74 4.40
CA ILE A 85 -3.69 12.37 4.74
C ILE A 85 -4.81 11.43 4.33
#